data_AF-A0A7C0XSG5-F1
#
_entry.id   AF-A0A7C0XSG5-F1
#
_cell.length_a   1.000
_cell.length_b   1.000
_cell.length_c   1.000
_cell.angle_alpha   90.00
_cell.angle_beta   90.00
_cell.angle_gamma   90.00
#
_symmetry.space_group_name_H-M   'P 1'
#
loop_
_entity.id
_entity.type
_entity.pdbx_description
1 polymer ?
#
loop_
_entity_poly.entity_id
_entity_poly.type
_entity_poly.pdbx_seq_one_letter_code
_entity_poly.pdbx_strand_id
1 'polypeptide(L)' 'MAPLATTKMSSKGQIVIPEDIRKRLGLKPGAQFVVVG' A
#
# COMPACT_ATOMS: atom_id res chain seq x y z
N MET A 1 14.45 10.90 6.56
CA MET A 1 13.21 10.34 7.14
C MET A 1 12.28 10.00 5.97
N ALA A 2 11.82 8.76 5.82
CA ALA A 2 10.77 8.49 4.83
C ALA A 2 9.46 9.12 5.32
N PRO A 3 8.68 9.80 4.45
CA PRO A 3 7.37 10.31 4.84
C PRO A 3 6.49 9.13 5.29
N LEU A 4 5.91 9.24 6.49
CA LEU A 4 4.96 8.25 6.99
C LEU A 4 3.57 8.65 6.49
N ALA A 5 3.01 7.88 5.57
CA ALA A 5 1.64 8.04 5.13
C ALA A 5 0.73 7.11 5.92
N THR A 6 -0.34 7.66 6.53
CA THR A 6 -1.36 6.89 7.25
C THR A 6 -2.60 6.73 6.38
N THR A 7 -3.12 5.51 6.31
CA THR A 7 -4.32 5.20 5.52
C THR A 7 -5.29 4.41 6.37
N LYS A 8 -6.58 4.70 6.24
CA LYS A 8 -7.63 3.94 6.92
C LYS A 8 -7.93 2.66 6.14
N MET A 9 -8.17 1.58 6.88
CA MET A 9 -8.70 0.34 6.32
C MET A 9 -10.18 0.54 5.98
N SER A 10 -10.61 0.04 4.81
CA SER A 10 -12.01 0.02 4.41
C SER A 10 -12.75 -1.11 5.13
N SER A 11 -14.08 -1.03 5.17
CA SER A 11 -14.95 -2.06 5.77
C SER A 11 -14.82 -3.44 5.12
N LYS A 12 -14.27 -3.52 3.91
CA LYS A 12 -14.01 -4.76 3.18
C LYS A 12 -12.56 -5.25 3.32
N GLY A 13 -11.80 -4.70 4.26
CA GLY A 13 -10.39 -5.05 4.49
C GLY A 13 -9.43 -4.49 3.43
N GLN A 14 -9.86 -3.56 2.58
CA GLN A 14 -8.98 -2.94 1.58
C GLN A 14 -8.24 -1.76 2.21
N ILE A 15 -6.94 -1.65 1.94
CA ILE A 15 -6.12 -0.52 2.38
C ILE A 15 -5.61 0.20 1.13
N VAL A 16 -5.70 1.53 1.13
CA VAL A 16 -5.12 2.34 0.05
C VAL A 16 -3.60 2.32 0.21
N ILE A 17 -2.85 1.97 -0.85
CA ILE A 17 -1.40 2.11 -0.84
C ILE A 17 -1.03 3.53 -1.31
N PRO A 18 -0.38 4.35 -0.46
CA PRO A 18 0.07 5.69 -0.81
C PRO A 18 0.96 5.73 -2.06
N GLU A 19 0.96 6.84 -2.78
CA GLU A 19 1.71 7.00 -4.04
C GLU A 19 3.22 6.82 -3.88
N ASP A 20 3.79 7.36 -2.80
CA ASP A 20 5.18 7.24 -2.42
C ASP A 20 5.60 5.78 -2.17
N ILE A 21 4.76 5.01 -1.47
CA ILE A 21 4.97 3.56 -1.28
C ILE A 21 4.88 2.82 -2.61
N ARG A 22 3.89 3.13 -3.46
CA ARG A 22 3.76 2.52 -4.79
C ARG A 22 4.99 2.74 -5.66
N LYS A 23 5.51 3.97 -5.71
CA LYS A 23 6.72 4.33 -6.46
C LYS A 23 7.96 3.62 -5.92
N ARG A 24 8.13 3.61 -4.59
CA ARG A 24 9.29 2.99 -3.93
C ARG A 24 9.33 1.47 -4.10
N LEU A 25 8.18 0.81 -4.07
CA LEU A 25 8.07 -0.64 -4.25
C LEU A 25 7.83 -1.05 -5.71
N GLY A 26 7.68 -0.10 -6.64
CA GLY A 26 7.42 -0.38 -8.05
C GLY A 26 6.05 -1.06 -8.31
N LEU A 27 5.07 -0.86 -7.43
CA LEU A 27 3.77 -1.51 -7.52
C LEU A 27 2.97 -0.97 -8.71
N LYS A 28 2.43 -1.89 -9.51
CA LYS A 28 1.57 -1.60 -10.66
C LYS A 28 0.16 -2.15 -10.42
N PRO A 29 -0.88 -1.60 -11.06
CA PRO A 29 -2.20 -2.20 -11.04
C PRO A 29 -2.14 -3.68 -11.44
N GLY A 30 -2.78 -4.56 -10.67
CA GLY A 30 -2.74 -6.01 -10.88
C GLY A 30 -1.53 -6.74 -10.28
N ALA A 31 -0.59 -6.03 -9.65
CA ALA A 31 0.52 -6.67 -8.95
C ALA A 31 -0.01 -7.51 -7.77
N GLN A 32 0.40 -8.78 -7.72
CA GLN A 32 0.18 -9.67 -6.59
C GLN A 32 1.37 -9.60 -5.63
N PHE A 33 1.10 -9.66 -4.34
CA PHE A 33 2.13 -9.67 -3.30
C PHE A 33 1.65 -10.50 -2.11
N VAL A 34 2.60 -11.00 -1.31
CA VAL A 34 2.34 -11.80 -0.12
C VAL A 34 2.14 -10.87 1.07
N VAL A 35 1.08 -11.10 1.84
CA VAL A 35 0.85 -10.46 3.14
C VAL A 35 1.18 -11.49 4.22
N VAL A 36 2.10 -11.15 5.11
CA VAL A 36 2.50 -11.99 6.25
C VAL A 36 2.04 -11.31 7.53
N GLY A 37 1.42 -12.09 8.42
CA GLY A 37 0.95 -11.65 9.74
C GLY A 37 1.97 -11.90 10.84
#